data_AF-A0A1R2CNN5-F1
#
_entry.id   AF-A0A1R2CNN5-F1
#
_cell.length_a   1.000
_cell.length_b   1.000
_cell.length_c   1.000
_cell.angle_alpha   90.00
_cell.angle_beta   90.00
_cell.angle_gamma   90.00
#
_symmetry.space_group_name_H-M   'P 1'
#
loop_
_entity.id
_entity.type
_entity.pdbx_description
1 polymer ?
#
loop_
_entity_poly.entity_id
_entity_poly.type
_entity_poly.pdbx_seq_one_letter_code
_entity_poly.pdbx_strand_id
1 'polypeptide(L)'
;MGCCNEKDSNAQYTSGMRLSLEEEEIIKFHERSLVFSSVQVKYFLRALEKIQSDGELTLQQIQTALSEVNISAERLSNPSSSTQKLFGILQNQNSLFKSETISLCSIVLGVGKSKRKAIILFGMYAKKDKNFINCEEVKVMMQDLLDVSINKIPWIALDNKDKSLPHTLQEKQIVEYIKELSENTNSYIETGISYLFKNKTELSLIEYLERFRSHSELEDFLSSFRLRLALI
;
A
#
# COMPACT_ATOMS: atom_id res chain seq x y z
N MET A 1 53.51 -5.18 6.97
CA MET A 1 52.98 -5.00 5.60
C MET A 1 51.65 -5.73 5.56
N GLY A 2 50.56 -4.95 5.58
CA GLY A 2 49.20 -5.47 5.76
C GLY A 2 48.60 -5.99 4.45
N CYS A 3 48.03 -7.18 4.52
CA CYS A 3 47.08 -7.70 3.55
C CYS A 3 45.68 -7.50 4.11
N CYS A 4 44.89 -6.62 3.51
CA CYS A 4 43.44 -6.59 3.68
C CYS A 4 42.82 -6.74 2.29
N ASN A 5 42.30 -7.94 2.02
CA ASN A 5 41.39 -8.18 0.92
C ASN A 5 40.04 -7.55 1.28
N GLU A 6 39.71 -6.43 0.65
CA GLU A 6 38.32 -5.99 0.54
C GLU A 6 37.62 -6.93 -0.44
N LYS A 7 36.78 -7.83 0.12
CA LYS A 7 35.75 -8.50 -0.65
C LYS A 7 34.64 -7.48 -0.88
N ASP A 8 34.73 -6.75 -1.98
CA ASP A 8 33.58 -6.08 -2.56
C ASP A 8 32.55 -7.15 -2.92
N SER A 9 31.52 -7.28 -2.09
CA SER A 9 30.29 -7.97 -2.44
C SER A 9 29.54 -7.12 -3.47
N ASN A 10 30.04 -7.10 -4.71
CA ASN A 10 29.29 -6.66 -5.86
C ASN A 10 28.23 -7.74 -6.16
N ALA A 11 27.12 -7.67 -5.43
CA ALA A 11 25.88 -8.30 -5.85
C ALA A 11 25.57 -7.76 -7.25
N GLN A 12 25.69 -8.62 -8.26
CA GLN A 12 25.36 -8.30 -9.64
C GLN A 12 23.84 -8.16 -9.76
N TYR A 13 23.33 -6.95 -9.50
CA TYR A 13 21.96 -6.60 -9.86
C TYR A 13 21.80 -6.77 -11.37
N THR A 14 20.80 -7.53 -11.80
CA THR A 14 20.44 -7.63 -13.22
C THR A 14 20.00 -6.24 -13.70
N SER A 15 20.14 -5.96 -15.00
CA SER A 15 19.80 -4.64 -15.55
C SER A 15 18.33 -4.24 -15.31
N GLY A 16 17.42 -5.21 -15.14
CA GLY A 16 16.02 -4.97 -14.76
C GLY A 16 15.90 -4.45 -13.32
N MET A 17 16.53 -5.15 -12.38
CA MET A 17 16.51 -4.81 -10.95
C MET A 17 17.10 -3.43 -10.63
N ARG A 18 17.99 -2.90 -11.47
CA ARG A 18 18.50 -1.52 -11.33
C ARG A 18 17.48 -0.47 -11.76
N LEU A 19 16.70 -0.73 -12.80
CA LEU A 19 15.67 0.19 -13.28
C LEU A 19 14.58 0.33 -12.21
N SER A 20 14.08 -0.80 -11.70
CA SER A 20 12.99 -0.81 -10.71
C SER A 20 13.31 -0.06 -9.43
N LEU A 21 14.58 0.00 -9.00
CA LEU A 21 15.00 0.82 -7.85
C LEU A 21 14.96 2.33 -8.11
N GLU A 22 15.28 2.78 -9.33
CA GLU A 22 15.18 4.20 -9.71
C GLU A 22 13.72 4.64 -9.81
N GLU A 23 12.87 3.83 -10.43
CA GLU A 23 11.43 4.08 -10.48
C GLU A 23 10.79 4.10 -9.09
N GLU A 24 11.21 3.20 -8.19
CA GLU A 24 10.70 3.16 -6.82
C GLU A 24 11.00 4.44 -6.03
N GLU A 25 12.20 5.03 -6.18
CA GLU A 25 12.51 6.28 -5.50
C GLU A 25 11.66 7.46 -6.01
N ILE A 26 11.30 7.47 -7.31
CA ILE A 26 10.37 8.46 -7.87
C ILE A 26 8.96 8.24 -7.31
N ILE A 27 8.46 7.00 -7.29
CA ILE A 27 7.13 6.68 -6.75
C ILE A 27 7.05 7.07 -5.27
N LYS A 28 8.05 6.71 -4.47
CA LYS A 28 8.16 7.06 -3.06
C LYS A 28 8.24 8.56 -2.82
N PHE A 29 8.90 9.32 -3.70
CA PHE A 29 8.90 10.78 -3.64
C PHE A 29 7.47 11.33 -3.72
N HIS A 30 6.66 10.84 -4.66
CA HIS A 30 5.26 11.23 -4.76
C HIS A 30 4.40 10.74 -3.59
N GLU A 31 4.62 9.53 -3.08
CA GLU A 31 3.87 9.00 -1.93
C GLU A 31 3.94 9.92 -0.71
N ARG A 32 5.10 10.53 -0.45
CA ARG A 32 5.30 11.48 0.67
C ARG A 32 4.40 12.71 0.59
N SER A 33 3.99 13.11 -0.62
CA SER A 33 3.11 14.25 -0.86
C SER A 33 1.60 13.92 -0.76
N LEU A 34 1.25 12.63 -0.64
CA LEU A 34 -0.14 12.21 -0.56
C LEU A 34 -0.78 12.62 0.77
N VAL A 35 -2.09 12.84 0.73
CA VAL A 35 -2.86 13.17 1.94
C VAL A 35 -2.68 12.14 3.07
N PHE A 36 -2.62 10.85 2.72
CA PHE A 36 -2.52 9.78 3.68
C PHE A 36 -1.17 9.79 4.43
N SER A 37 -0.09 10.29 3.83
CA SER A 37 1.26 10.24 4.42
C SER A 37 1.38 10.97 5.77
N SER A 38 0.50 11.95 6.02
CA SER A 38 0.42 12.70 7.28
C SER A 38 -0.71 12.25 8.22
N VAL A 39 -1.56 11.32 7.80
CA VAL A 39 -2.78 10.96 8.50
C VAL A 39 -2.57 9.74 9.40
N GLN A 40 -3.03 9.84 10.65
CA GLN A 40 -3.09 8.70 11.56
C GLN A 40 -4.23 7.76 11.14
N VAL A 41 -3.89 6.55 10.67
CA VAL A 41 -4.84 5.59 10.07
C VAL A 41 -6.09 5.40 10.93
N LYS A 42 -5.91 5.20 12.24
CA LYS A 42 -7.01 4.97 13.19
C LYS A 42 -8.05 6.10 13.18
N TYR A 43 -7.63 7.36 13.11
CA TYR A 43 -8.56 8.48 13.20
C TYR A 43 -9.31 8.69 11.89
N PHE A 44 -8.63 8.50 10.77
CA PHE A 44 -9.27 8.62 9.46
C PHE A 44 -10.28 7.52 9.21
N LEU A 45 -9.94 6.25 9.50
CA LEU A 45 -10.91 5.16 9.34
C LEU A 45 -12.13 5.33 10.23
N ARG A 46 -11.96 5.81 11.47
CA ARG A 46 -13.09 6.14 12.34
C ARG A 46 -13.96 7.26 11.77
N ALA A 47 -13.37 8.26 11.11
CA ALA A 47 -14.12 9.33 10.45
C ALA A 47 -14.88 8.78 9.22
N LEU A 48 -14.23 7.90 8.45
CA LEU A 48 -14.81 7.24 7.28
C LEU A 48 -16.00 6.34 7.64
N GLU A 49 -15.89 5.56 8.72
CA GLU A 49 -16.96 4.67 9.21
C GLU A 49 -18.24 5.42 9.58
N LYS A 50 -18.15 6.66 10.09
CA LYS A 50 -19.33 7.46 10.48
C LYS A 50 -20.18 7.91 9.30
N ILE A 51 -19.56 8.02 8.12
CA ILE A 51 -20.18 8.63 6.94
C ILE A 51 -20.46 7.62 5.83
N GLN A 52 -19.94 6.41 5.95
CA GLN A 52 -20.14 5.32 5.00
C GLN A 52 -21.50 4.64 5.23
N SER A 53 -22.31 4.52 4.18
CA SER A 53 -23.58 3.76 4.22
C SER A 53 -23.50 2.44 3.46
N ASP A 54 -22.96 2.44 2.23
CA ASP A 54 -23.20 1.34 1.28
C ASP A 54 -21.91 0.80 0.62
N GLY A 55 -20.76 0.85 1.30
CA GLY A 55 -19.50 0.30 0.78
C GLY A 55 -18.82 1.16 -0.30
N GLU A 56 -19.56 2.06 -0.93
CA GLU A 56 -19.06 3.10 -1.82
C GLU A 56 -19.14 4.48 -1.16
N LEU A 57 -18.30 5.39 -1.61
CA LEU A 57 -18.15 6.74 -1.09
C LEU A 57 -18.19 7.74 -2.25
N THR A 58 -18.79 8.89 -2.00
CA THR A 58 -18.68 10.08 -2.83
C THR A 58 -17.42 10.87 -2.47
N LEU A 59 -16.96 11.75 -3.36
CA LEU A 59 -15.86 12.67 -3.06
C LEU A 59 -16.19 13.55 -1.84
N GLN A 60 -17.44 13.98 -1.70
CA GLN A 60 -17.90 14.80 -0.57
C GLN A 60 -17.75 14.06 0.76
N GLN A 61 -18.12 12.78 0.82
CA GLN A 61 -17.90 11.96 2.01
C GLN A 61 -16.40 11.89 2.35
N ILE A 62 -15.53 11.62 1.38
CA ILE A 62 -14.08 11.59 1.61
C ILE A 62 -13.56 12.93 2.14
N GLN A 63 -14.01 14.06 1.57
CA GLN A 63 -13.68 15.40 2.05
C GLN A 63 -14.13 15.62 3.50
N THR A 64 -15.32 15.15 3.87
CA THR A 64 -15.81 15.20 5.25
C THR A 64 -14.92 14.39 6.19
N ALA A 65 -14.56 13.14 5.84
CA ALA A 65 -13.67 12.31 6.66
C ALA A 65 -12.27 12.93 6.83
N LEU A 66 -11.73 13.54 5.77
CA LEU A 66 -10.44 14.25 5.82
C LEU A 66 -10.53 15.50 6.72
N SER A 67 -11.63 16.24 6.65
CA SER A 67 -11.86 17.43 7.48
C SER A 67 -11.94 17.06 8.97
N GLU A 68 -12.55 15.93 9.33
CA GLU A 68 -12.58 15.43 10.71
C GLU A 68 -11.18 15.14 11.29
N VAL A 69 -10.19 14.89 10.43
CA VAL A 69 -8.79 14.68 10.82
C VAL A 69 -7.89 15.89 10.50
N ASN A 70 -8.49 17.08 10.38
CA ASN A 70 -7.82 18.37 10.15
C ASN A 70 -6.99 18.44 8.85
N ILE A 71 -7.42 17.72 7.82
CA ILE A 71 -6.85 17.85 6.48
C ILE A 71 -7.76 18.76 5.64
N SER A 72 -7.18 19.81 5.06
CA SER A 72 -7.90 20.70 4.13
C SER A 72 -8.37 19.95 2.88
N ALA A 73 -9.66 20.11 2.56
CA ALA A 73 -10.26 19.59 1.34
C ALA A 73 -9.62 20.16 0.06
N GLU A 74 -8.95 21.32 0.14
CA GLU A 74 -8.24 21.95 -0.99
C GLU A 74 -7.16 21.03 -1.58
N ARG A 75 -6.61 20.09 -0.79
CA ARG A 75 -5.65 19.08 -1.28
C ARG A 75 -6.25 18.15 -2.34
N LEU A 76 -7.57 18.03 -2.41
CA LEU A 76 -8.27 17.23 -3.40
C LEU A 76 -8.65 18.03 -4.65
N SER A 77 -8.59 19.35 -4.58
CA SER A 77 -9.01 20.26 -5.64
C SER A 77 -7.86 20.76 -6.52
N ASN A 78 -6.60 20.46 -6.16
CA ASN A 78 -5.43 20.89 -6.93
C ASN A 78 -5.05 19.85 -8.02
N PRO A 79 -5.25 20.15 -9.32
CA PRO A 79 -5.06 19.20 -10.42
C PRO A 79 -3.62 18.70 -10.60
N SER A 80 -2.64 19.47 -10.12
CA SER A 80 -1.23 19.08 -10.18
C SER A 80 -0.78 18.25 -8.97
N SER A 81 -1.63 18.07 -7.95
CA SER A 81 -1.26 17.35 -6.75
C SER A 81 -1.30 15.83 -6.95
N SER A 82 -0.31 15.12 -6.41
CA SER A 82 -0.32 13.64 -6.34
C SER A 82 -1.56 13.10 -5.63
N THR A 83 -2.13 13.87 -4.69
CA THR A 83 -3.37 13.52 -3.99
C THR A 83 -4.54 13.46 -4.96
N GLN A 84 -4.79 14.51 -5.76
CA GLN A 84 -5.87 14.46 -6.74
C GLN A 84 -5.65 13.36 -7.78
N LYS A 85 -4.40 13.13 -8.24
CA LYS A 85 -4.09 12.01 -9.14
C LYS A 85 -4.49 10.67 -8.53
N LEU A 86 -4.12 10.42 -7.27
CA LEU A 86 -4.50 9.21 -6.56
C LEU A 86 -6.01 9.03 -6.56
N PHE A 87 -6.78 10.02 -6.14
CA PHE A 87 -8.24 9.89 -6.16
C PHE A 87 -8.79 9.72 -7.59
N GLY A 88 -8.21 10.35 -8.61
CA GLY A 88 -8.55 10.06 -10.00
C GLY A 88 -8.35 8.58 -10.38
N ILE A 89 -7.27 7.94 -9.91
CA ILE A 89 -6.97 6.52 -10.13
C ILE A 89 -7.94 5.60 -9.36
N LEU A 90 -8.34 6.00 -8.15
CA LEU A 90 -9.20 5.19 -7.27
C LEU A 90 -10.69 5.29 -7.62
N GLN A 91 -11.07 6.27 -8.43
CA GLN A 91 -12.46 6.54 -8.77
C GLN A 91 -12.98 5.56 -9.82
N ASN A 92 -14.17 5.01 -9.60
CA ASN A 92 -14.84 4.13 -10.57
C ASN A 92 -15.54 4.94 -11.68
N GLN A 93 -16.13 4.24 -12.66
CA GLN A 93 -16.82 4.87 -13.80
C GLN A 93 -18.03 5.74 -13.40
N ASN A 94 -18.61 5.51 -12.22
CA ASN A 94 -19.73 6.28 -11.68
C ASN A 94 -19.28 7.46 -10.80
N SER A 95 -17.99 7.81 -10.84
CA SER A 95 -17.41 8.84 -9.99
C SER A 95 -17.45 8.53 -8.47
N LEU A 96 -17.59 7.25 -8.10
CA LEU A 96 -17.60 6.78 -6.72
C LEU A 96 -16.31 6.05 -6.36
N PHE A 97 -16.06 5.89 -5.06
CA PHE A 97 -14.88 5.24 -4.52
C PHE A 97 -15.28 4.02 -3.69
N LYS A 98 -14.64 2.88 -3.91
CA LYS A 98 -14.80 1.73 -3.02
C LYS A 98 -14.17 2.04 -1.65
N SER A 99 -14.96 2.00 -0.58
CA SER A 99 -14.48 2.31 0.77
C SER A 99 -13.35 1.38 1.21
N GLU A 100 -13.41 0.11 0.84
CA GLU A 100 -12.36 -0.88 1.12
C GLU A 100 -11.02 -0.44 0.49
N THR A 101 -11.04 0.01 -0.77
CA THR A 101 -9.84 0.52 -1.43
C THR A 101 -9.29 1.79 -0.77
N ILE A 102 -10.16 2.74 -0.41
CA ILE A 102 -9.74 3.96 0.33
C ILE A 102 -9.12 3.60 1.68
N SER A 103 -9.74 2.65 2.39
CA SER A 103 -9.26 2.15 3.67
C SER A 103 -7.88 1.52 3.53
N LEU A 104 -7.69 0.65 2.54
CA LEU A 104 -6.39 0.03 2.25
C LEU A 104 -5.31 1.07 1.89
N CYS A 105 -5.63 2.05 1.03
CA CYS A 105 -4.71 3.17 0.76
C CYS A 105 -4.30 3.88 2.05
N SER A 106 -5.25 4.17 2.93
CA SER A 106 -4.95 4.80 4.22
C SER A 106 -4.07 3.90 5.10
N ILE A 107 -4.23 2.57 5.06
CA ILE A 107 -3.43 1.63 5.83
C ILE A 107 -1.99 1.59 5.31
N VAL A 108 -1.78 1.44 4.01
CA VAL A 108 -0.44 1.24 3.43
C VAL A 108 0.35 2.54 3.27
N LEU A 109 -0.31 3.68 3.15
CA LEU A 109 0.33 5.01 3.04
C LEU A 109 0.33 5.79 4.36
N GLY A 110 -0.60 5.50 5.27
CA GLY A 110 -0.81 6.30 6.47
C GLY A 110 0.12 5.98 7.64
N VAL A 111 0.13 6.90 8.60
CA VAL A 111 0.95 6.80 9.82
C VAL A 111 0.24 5.95 10.87
N GLY A 112 0.96 4.99 11.44
CA GLY A 112 0.43 4.18 12.54
C GLY A 112 1.38 3.05 12.92
N LYS A 113 1.23 2.53 14.15
CA LYS A 113 1.99 1.36 14.61
C LYS A 113 1.57 0.12 13.82
N SER A 114 2.54 -0.72 13.42
CA SER A 114 2.32 -2.00 12.70
C SER A 114 1.18 -2.82 13.32
N LYS A 115 1.26 -3.05 14.65
CA LYS A 115 0.22 -3.77 15.41
C LYS A 115 -1.20 -3.21 15.21
N ARG A 116 -1.36 -1.88 15.15
CA ARG A 116 -2.69 -1.27 14.98
C ARG A 116 -3.21 -1.46 13.55
N LYS A 117 -2.34 -1.30 12.54
CA LYS A 117 -2.69 -1.56 11.14
C LYS A 117 -3.08 -3.02 10.93
N ALA A 118 -2.35 -3.95 11.53
CA ALA A 118 -2.64 -5.38 11.50
C ALA A 118 -4.01 -5.70 12.14
N ILE A 119 -4.35 -5.10 13.29
CA ILE A 119 -5.68 -5.25 13.92
C ILE A 119 -6.80 -4.78 12.98
N ILE A 120 -6.61 -3.64 12.32
CA ILE A 120 -7.59 -3.08 11.39
C ILE A 120 -7.80 -4.03 10.21
N LEU A 121 -6.71 -4.49 9.58
CA LEU A 121 -6.79 -5.46 8.49
C LEU A 121 -7.50 -6.75 8.89
N PHE A 122 -7.18 -7.30 10.06
CA PHE A 122 -7.88 -8.47 10.59
C PHE A 122 -9.40 -8.22 10.66
N GLY A 123 -9.81 -7.09 11.23
CA GLY A 123 -11.23 -6.74 11.35
C GLY A 123 -11.95 -6.51 10.01
N MET A 124 -11.22 -6.08 8.97
CA MET A 124 -11.78 -5.90 7.62
C MET A 124 -12.00 -7.23 6.89
N TYR A 125 -11.13 -8.22 7.11
CA TYR A 125 -11.11 -9.46 6.32
C TYR A 125 -11.66 -10.70 7.03
N ALA A 126 -11.75 -10.70 8.36
CA ALA A 126 -12.43 -11.76 9.13
C ALA A 126 -13.97 -11.68 8.96
N LYS A 127 -14.44 -11.98 7.73
CA LYS A 127 -15.83 -11.81 7.30
C LYS A 127 -16.70 -12.98 7.76
N LYS A 128 -16.17 -14.20 7.83
CA LYS A 128 -16.92 -15.39 8.22
C LYS A 128 -17.14 -15.49 9.73
N ASP A 129 -16.08 -15.26 10.51
CA ASP A 129 -16.13 -15.17 11.97
C ASP A 129 -15.24 -14.00 12.41
N LYS A 130 -15.81 -12.98 13.04
CA LYS A 130 -15.07 -11.78 13.46
C LYS A 130 -13.93 -12.07 14.45
N ASN A 131 -13.88 -13.26 15.05
CA ASN A 131 -12.85 -13.66 15.99
C ASN A 131 -11.69 -14.41 15.34
N PHE A 132 -11.87 -14.94 14.13
CA PHE A 132 -10.90 -15.80 13.44
C PHE A 132 -10.73 -15.39 11.98
N ILE A 133 -9.50 -15.40 11.49
CA ILE A 133 -9.21 -15.22 10.06
C ILE A 133 -8.65 -16.52 9.49
N ASN A 134 -9.15 -16.93 8.33
CA ASN A 134 -8.70 -18.13 7.63
C ASN A 134 -7.73 -17.81 6.47
N CYS A 135 -7.11 -18.86 5.91
CA CYS A 135 -6.13 -18.71 4.83
C CYS A 135 -6.67 -17.97 3.60
N GLU A 136 -7.90 -18.25 3.18
CA GLU A 136 -8.49 -17.61 1.99
C GLU A 136 -8.77 -16.12 2.25
N GLU A 137 -9.25 -15.77 3.43
CA GLU A 137 -9.46 -14.36 3.83
C GLU A 137 -8.13 -13.58 3.84
N VAL A 138 -7.06 -14.18 4.37
CA VAL A 138 -5.72 -13.56 4.33
C VAL A 138 -5.18 -13.48 2.91
N LYS A 139 -5.42 -14.50 2.07
CA LYS A 139 -4.99 -14.49 0.67
C LYS A 139 -5.64 -13.32 -0.08
N VAL A 140 -6.95 -13.13 0.07
CA VAL A 140 -7.66 -11.98 -0.51
C VAL A 140 -7.12 -10.66 0.05
N MET A 141 -6.88 -10.57 1.37
CA MET A 141 -6.28 -9.39 1.99
C MET A 141 -4.93 -9.01 1.35
N MET A 142 -4.04 -9.98 1.18
CA MET A 142 -2.74 -9.74 0.57
C MET A 142 -2.87 -9.35 -0.90
N GLN A 143 -3.79 -9.98 -1.63
CA GLN A 143 -4.07 -9.67 -3.03
C GLN A 143 -4.54 -8.22 -3.21
N ASP A 144 -5.44 -7.75 -2.33
CA ASP A 144 -5.96 -6.38 -2.37
C ASP A 144 -4.90 -5.34 -1.96
N LEU A 145 -4.04 -5.68 -0.98
CA LEU A 145 -2.89 -4.84 -0.61
C LEU A 145 -1.91 -4.70 -1.78
N LEU A 146 -1.60 -5.81 -2.46
CA LEU A 146 -0.75 -5.82 -3.65
C LEU A 146 -1.38 -5.02 -4.78
N ASP A 147 -2.69 -5.14 -5.02
CA ASP A 147 -3.37 -4.35 -6.04
C ASP A 147 -3.26 -2.85 -5.79
N VAL A 148 -3.47 -2.40 -4.55
CA VAL A 148 -3.30 -0.99 -4.20
C VAL A 148 -1.85 -0.54 -4.35
N SER A 149 -0.91 -1.31 -3.81
CA SER A 149 0.50 -0.91 -3.76
C SER A 149 1.21 -1.01 -5.10
N ILE A 150 0.86 -1.97 -5.96
CA ILE A 150 1.50 -2.22 -7.26
C ILE A 150 0.68 -1.60 -8.39
N ASN A 151 -0.62 -1.86 -8.47
CA ASN A 151 -1.39 -1.49 -9.66
C ASN A 151 -1.96 -0.08 -9.63
N LYS A 152 -2.09 0.54 -8.44
CA LYS A 152 -2.73 1.86 -8.28
C LYS A 152 -1.74 2.95 -7.92
N ILE A 153 -0.97 2.75 -6.85
CA ILE A 153 -0.10 3.81 -6.31
C ILE A 153 0.99 4.26 -7.30
N PRO A 154 1.69 3.40 -8.06
CA PRO A 154 2.75 3.83 -8.98
C PRO A 154 2.30 4.87 -10.02
N TRP A 155 1.03 4.83 -10.43
CA TRP A 155 0.47 5.76 -11.41
C TRP A 155 0.44 7.23 -10.94
N ILE A 156 0.60 7.51 -9.64
CA ILE A 156 0.72 8.90 -9.17
C ILE A 156 1.98 9.60 -9.71
N ALA A 157 3.00 8.82 -10.08
CA ALA A 157 4.27 9.29 -10.63
C ALA A 157 4.21 9.61 -12.13
N LEU A 158 3.09 9.31 -12.80
CA LEU A 158 2.92 9.61 -14.22
C LEU A 158 3.03 11.13 -14.48
N ASP A 159 3.84 11.51 -15.47
CA ASP A 159 4.04 12.90 -15.88
C ASP A 159 2.73 13.64 -16.18
N ASN A 160 2.64 14.88 -15.69
CA ASN A 160 1.57 15.83 -16.03
C ASN A 160 2.07 16.86 -17.06
N LYS A 161 2.64 16.42 -18.19
CA LYS A 161 3.05 17.31 -19.30
C LYS A 161 4.00 18.46 -18.92
N ASP A 162 4.54 18.48 -17.70
CA ASP A 162 5.36 19.56 -17.19
C ASP A 162 6.78 19.04 -17.01
N LYS A 163 7.53 19.13 -18.11
CA LYS A 163 8.93 18.70 -18.25
C LYS A 163 9.89 19.42 -17.29
N SER A 164 9.40 20.33 -16.45
CA SER A 164 10.18 21.05 -15.45
C SER A 164 10.34 20.30 -14.12
N LEU A 165 9.60 19.21 -13.90
CA LEU A 165 9.71 18.39 -12.69
C LEU A 165 10.65 17.17 -12.92
N PRO A 166 11.82 17.10 -12.27
CA PRO A 166 12.84 16.06 -12.48
C PRO A 166 12.45 14.67 -11.94
N HIS A 167 11.22 14.50 -11.44
CA HIS A 167 10.79 13.31 -10.71
C HIS A 167 9.43 12.86 -11.24
N THR A 168 9.36 12.40 -12.49
CA THR A 168 8.15 11.79 -13.06
C THR A 168 8.54 10.57 -13.90
N LEU A 169 7.59 9.68 -14.12
CA LEU A 169 7.74 8.49 -14.96
C LEU A 169 6.87 8.61 -16.21
N GLN A 170 7.35 8.00 -17.30
CA GLN A 170 6.52 7.76 -18.47
C GLN A 170 5.61 6.55 -18.24
N GLU A 171 4.46 6.53 -18.91
CA GLU A 171 3.50 5.41 -18.83
C GLU A 171 4.16 4.06 -19.10
N LYS A 172 5.03 3.98 -20.12
CA LYS A 172 5.77 2.76 -20.44
C LYS A 172 6.63 2.26 -19.27
N GLN A 173 7.31 3.16 -18.55
CA GLN A 173 8.13 2.81 -17.39
C GLN A 173 7.27 2.27 -16.26
N ILE A 174 6.11 2.89 -15.99
CA ILE A 174 5.18 2.42 -14.95
C ILE A 174 4.65 1.03 -15.29
N VAL A 175 4.30 0.78 -16.56
CA VAL A 175 3.82 -0.54 -17.00
C VAL A 175 4.91 -1.62 -16.89
N GLU A 176 6.14 -1.32 -17.30
CA GLU A 176 7.27 -2.24 -17.18
C GLU A 176 7.59 -2.53 -15.70
N TYR A 177 7.60 -1.50 -14.87
CA TYR A 177 7.77 -1.61 -13.42
C TYR A 177 6.69 -2.49 -12.77
N ILE A 178 5.42 -2.23 -13.05
CA ILE A 178 4.29 -3.04 -12.54
C ILE A 178 4.42 -4.49 -12.97
N LYS A 179 4.83 -4.73 -14.22
CA LYS A 179 5.02 -6.08 -14.75
C LYS A 179 6.12 -6.81 -13.98
N GLU A 180 7.27 -6.19 -13.76
CA GLU A 180 8.38 -6.77 -13.00
C GLU A 180 7.95 -7.18 -11.59
N LEU A 181 7.28 -6.28 -10.84
CA LEU A 181 6.77 -6.62 -9.51
C LEU A 181 5.73 -7.74 -9.53
N SER A 182 4.90 -7.79 -10.56
CA SER A 182 3.81 -8.75 -10.68
C SER A 182 4.32 -10.19 -10.79
N GLU A 183 5.52 -10.41 -11.32
CA GLU A 183 6.14 -11.74 -11.48
C GLU A 183 6.31 -12.47 -10.14
N ASN A 184 6.53 -11.72 -9.05
CA ASN A 184 6.79 -12.28 -7.72
C ASN A 184 5.56 -12.32 -6.78
N THR A 185 4.42 -11.77 -7.19
CA THR A 185 3.24 -11.60 -6.33
C THR A 185 2.70 -12.90 -5.74
N ASN A 186 2.53 -13.96 -6.55
CA ASN A 186 2.01 -15.25 -6.07
C ASN A 186 2.95 -15.90 -5.05
N SER A 187 4.25 -15.92 -5.33
CA SER A 187 5.28 -16.46 -4.43
C SER A 187 5.32 -15.68 -3.11
N TYR A 188 5.18 -14.36 -3.18
CA TYR A 188 5.13 -13.49 -2.01
C TYR A 188 3.89 -13.77 -1.14
N ILE A 189 2.72 -13.96 -1.76
CA ILE A 189 1.48 -14.36 -1.06
C ILE A 189 1.66 -15.72 -0.37
N GLU A 190 2.15 -16.73 -1.09
CA GLU A 190 2.34 -18.09 -0.55
C GLU A 190 3.32 -18.07 0.63
N THR A 191 4.41 -17.30 0.52
CA THR A 191 5.38 -17.12 1.59
C THR A 191 4.74 -16.49 2.83
N GLY A 192 3.97 -15.40 2.67
CA GLY A 192 3.29 -14.74 3.79
C GLY A 192 2.22 -15.63 4.46
N ILE A 193 1.47 -16.40 3.66
CA ILE A 193 0.53 -17.40 4.19
C ILE A 193 1.28 -18.46 5.00
N SER A 194 2.42 -18.96 4.50
CA SER A 194 3.23 -19.94 5.22
C SER A 194 3.73 -19.40 6.57
N TYR A 195 4.14 -18.13 6.64
CA TYR A 195 4.59 -17.49 7.87
C TYR A 195 3.46 -17.30 8.88
N LEU A 196 2.27 -16.91 8.42
CA LEU A 196 1.09 -16.70 9.26
C LEU A 196 0.55 -18.04 9.79
N PHE A 197 0.23 -18.96 8.89
CA PHE A 197 -0.56 -20.15 9.24
C PHE A 197 0.32 -21.32 9.64
N LYS A 198 1.50 -21.50 9.03
CA LYS A 198 2.32 -22.71 9.14
C LYS A 198 1.47 -23.96 8.84
N ASN A 199 0.92 -24.59 9.89
CA ASN A 199 0.07 -25.78 9.83
C ASN A 199 -1.36 -25.55 10.35
N LYS A 200 -1.76 -24.30 10.60
CA LYS A 200 -3.12 -23.95 11.06
C LYS A 200 -4.01 -23.58 9.88
N THR A 201 -5.32 -23.75 10.05
CA THR A 201 -6.33 -23.36 9.06
C THR A 201 -6.95 -21.99 9.36
N GLU A 202 -6.91 -21.58 10.63
CA GLU A 202 -7.45 -20.32 11.13
C GLU A 202 -6.58 -19.76 12.25
N LEU A 203 -6.63 -18.45 12.44
CA LEU A 203 -5.91 -17.73 13.48
C LEU A 203 -6.87 -16.80 14.22
N SER A 204 -6.85 -16.83 15.54
CA SER A 204 -7.44 -15.77 16.35
C SER A 204 -6.66 -14.46 16.16
N LEU A 205 -7.26 -13.32 16.53
CA LEU A 205 -6.57 -12.03 16.49
C LEU A 205 -5.24 -12.04 17.28
N ILE A 206 -5.21 -12.69 18.44
CA ILE A 206 -3.99 -12.75 19.27
C ILE A 206 -2.89 -13.51 18.53
N GLU A 207 -3.21 -14.67 17.97
CA GLU A 207 -2.25 -15.50 17.23
C GLU A 207 -1.77 -14.79 15.96
N TYR A 208 -2.67 -14.18 15.21
CA TYR A 208 -2.35 -13.36 14.04
C TYR A 208 -1.34 -12.26 14.40
N LEU A 209 -1.55 -11.53 15.50
CA LEU A 209 -0.62 -10.47 15.93
C LEU A 209 0.72 -11.02 16.43
N GLU A 210 0.74 -12.17 17.10
CA GLU A 210 2.00 -12.82 17.50
C GLU A 210 2.81 -13.28 16.29
N ARG A 211 2.15 -13.68 15.18
CA ARG A 211 2.85 -13.96 13.91
C ARG A 211 3.53 -12.72 13.35
N PHE A 212 2.82 -11.60 13.26
CA PHE A 212 3.38 -10.31 12.82
C PHE A 212 4.57 -9.86 13.68
N ARG A 213 4.56 -10.18 14.98
CA ARG A 213 5.67 -9.88 15.87
C ARG A 213 6.88 -10.79 15.65
N SER A 214 6.63 -12.05 15.28
CA SER A 214 7.66 -13.08 15.17
C SER A 214 8.34 -13.13 13.79
N HIS A 215 7.74 -12.49 12.78
CA HIS A 215 8.20 -12.49 11.39
C HIS A 215 8.21 -11.06 10.85
N SER A 216 9.39 -10.43 10.79
CA SER A 216 9.55 -9.02 10.38
C SER A 216 9.10 -8.75 8.94
N GLU A 217 9.15 -9.78 8.09
CA GLU A 217 8.70 -9.77 6.70
C GLU A 217 7.19 -9.50 6.60
N LEU A 218 6.41 -9.90 7.61
CA LEU A 218 4.98 -9.60 7.64
C LEU A 218 4.70 -8.10 7.82
N GLU A 219 5.66 -7.32 8.34
CA GLU A 219 5.47 -5.87 8.44
C GLU A 219 5.52 -5.17 7.07
N ASP A 220 6.12 -5.79 6.06
CA ASP A 220 6.19 -5.23 4.72
C ASP A 220 4.78 -5.03 4.13
N PHE A 221 3.82 -5.90 4.45
CA PHE A 221 2.40 -5.77 4.07
C PHE A 221 1.73 -4.48 4.55
N LEU A 222 2.29 -3.81 5.56
CA LEU A 222 1.69 -2.64 6.20
C LEU A 222 2.22 -1.32 5.65
N SER A 223 3.05 -1.36 4.60
CA SER A 223 3.61 -0.20 3.94
C SER A 223 3.72 -0.43 2.43
N SER A 224 3.19 0.51 1.67
CA SER A 224 3.19 0.49 0.20
C SER A 224 4.60 0.33 -0.38
N PHE A 225 5.52 1.17 0.07
CA PHE A 225 6.95 1.13 -0.27
C PHE A 225 7.63 -0.21 0.09
N ARG A 226 7.47 -0.68 1.34
CA ARG A 226 8.13 -1.93 1.78
C ARG A 226 7.60 -3.15 1.02
N LEU A 227 6.29 -3.19 0.76
CA LEU A 227 5.66 -4.24 -0.01
C LEU A 227 6.23 -4.32 -1.42
N ARG A 228 6.41 -3.17 -2.11
CA ARG A 228 7.02 -3.16 -3.45
C ARG A 228 8.50 -3.53 -3.41
N LEU A 229 9.27 -3.03 -2.44
CA LEU A 229 10.67 -3.44 -2.27
C LEU A 229 10.84 -4.94 -2.05
N ALA A 230 9.90 -5.60 -1.35
CA ALA A 230 9.97 -7.03 -1.11
C ALA A 230 9.70 -7.89 -2.38
N LEU A 231 9.30 -7.26 -3.48
CA LEU A 231 9.01 -7.90 -4.76
C LEU A 231 10.08 -7.66 -5.84
N ILE A 232 11.05 -6.77 -5.57
CA ILE A 232 12.21 -6.47 -6.42
C ILE A 232 13.34 -7.43 -6.07
#